data_AF-A0A970K105-F1
#
_entry.id   AF-A0A970K105-F1
#
_cell.length_a   1.000
_cell.length_b   1.000
_cell.length_c   1.000
_cell.angle_alpha   90.00
_cell.angle_beta   90.00
_cell.angle_gamma   90.00
#
_symmetry.space_group_name_H-M   'P 1'
#
loop_
_entity.id
_entity.type
_entity.pdbx_description
1 polymer ?
#
loop_
_entity_poly.entity_id
_entity_poly.type
_entity_poly.pdbx_seq_one_letter_code
_entity_poly.pdbx_strand_id
1 'polypeptide(L)'
;MDAHSIKESIQEKIEYKYIVQRYDKDRLDEIVDLMVETLCSKRDYITVAGDDYPASLVKERLQRIDSTHIEYVFECLDKNTTFIRNIKKYLLTTLFNAPSTIDSYYTALVKHDLYGAGSHFYEDLGSLIKPGK
;
A
#
# COMPACT_ATOMS: atom_id res chain seq x y z
N MET A 1 -1.06 -14.92 -22.34
CA MET A 1 -0.66 -13.50 -22.26
C MET A 1 0.84 -13.47 -22.07
N ASP A 2 1.56 -12.69 -22.86
CA ASP A 2 2.97 -12.44 -22.63
C ASP A 2 3.17 -11.34 -21.57
N ALA A 3 4.43 -11.07 -21.20
CA ALA A 3 4.76 -10.08 -20.17
C ALA A 3 4.31 -8.66 -20.55
N HIS A 4 4.26 -8.34 -21.84
CA HIS A 4 3.83 -7.02 -22.31
C HIS A 4 2.33 -6.82 -22.11
N SER A 5 1.51 -7.78 -22.54
CA SER A 5 0.05 -7.72 -22.30
C SER A 5 -0.30 -7.68 -20.81
N ILE A 6 0.48 -8.37 -19.96
CA ILE A 6 0.31 -8.34 -18.51
C ILE A 6 0.62 -6.94 -17.97
N LYS A 7 1.71 -6.31 -18.43
CA LYS A 7 2.08 -4.95 -18.03
C LYS A 7 0.99 -3.94 -18.42
N GLU A 8 0.50 -3.99 -19.65
CA GLU A 8 -0.59 -3.11 -20.11
C GLU A 8 -1.86 -3.30 -19.25
N SER A 9 -2.26 -4.54 -18.99
CA SER A 9 -3.42 -4.84 -18.15
C SER A 9 -3.25 -4.34 -16.71
N ILE A 10 -2.05 -4.44 -16.13
CA ILE A 10 -1.76 -3.85 -14.81
C ILE A 10 -1.89 -2.33 -14.89
N GLN A 11 -1.23 -1.69 -15.87
CA GLN A 11 -1.20 -0.23 -16.01
C GLN A 11 -2.61 0.36 -16.19
N GLU A 12 -3.49 -0.35 -16.91
CA GLU A 12 -4.89 0.03 -17.04
C GLU A 12 -5.63 -0.05 -15.70
N LYS A 13 -5.56 -1.19 -15.01
CA LYS A 13 -6.26 -1.41 -13.73
C LYS A 13 -5.82 -0.45 -12.62
N ILE A 14 -4.53 -0.15 -12.57
CA ILE A 14 -4.00 0.79 -11.57
C ILE A 14 -4.12 2.24 -12.01
N GLU A 15 -4.73 2.49 -13.16
CA GLU A 15 -4.93 3.82 -13.71
C GLU A 15 -3.60 4.61 -13.79
N TYR A 16 -2.54 3.94 -14.26
CA TYR A 16 -1.15 4.39 -14.20
C TYR A 16 -0.99 5.86 -14.62
N LYS A 17 -1.67 6.27 -15.71
CA LYS A 17 -1.62 7.62 -16.27
C LYS A 17 -2.03 8.73 -15.30
N TYR A 18 -2.83 8.42 -14.27
CA TYR A 18 -3.24 9.37 -13.24
C TYR A 18 -2.38 9.24 -11.98
N ILE A 19 -1.98 8.03 -11.59
CA ILE A 19 -1.12 7.79 -10.43
C ILE A 19 0.26 8.43 -10.62
N VAL A 20 0.84 8.32 -11.82
CA VAL A 20 2.16 8.88 -12.16
C VAL A 20 2.23 10.42 -12.08
N GLN A 21 1.08 11.09 -12.03
CA GLN A 21 1.01 12.55 -11.85
C GLN A 21 1.12 12.97 -10.39
N ARG A 22 0.83 12.06 -9.45
CA ARG A 22 0.80 12.30 -8.00
C ARG A 22 2.00 11.71 -7.28
N TYR A 23 2.59 10.65 -7.84
CA TYR A 23 3.71 9.92 -7.24
C TYR A 23 4.90 9.85 -8.19
N ASP A 24 6.07 9.59 -7.62
CA ASP A 24 7.30 9.40 -8.39
C ASP A 24 7.15 8.27 -9.41
N LYS A 25 7.50 8.57 -10.66
CA LYS A 25 7.34 7.66 -11.78
C LYS A 25 8.20 6.42 -11.64
N ASP A 26 9.46 6.56 -11.21
CA ASP A 26 10.39 5.45 -11.14
C ASP A 26 9.99 4.46 -10.04
N ARG A 27 9.47 4.95 -8.91
CA ARG A 27 8.84 4.12 -7.86
C ARG A 27 7.61 3.37 -8.39
N LEU A 28 6.75 4.03 -9.16
CA LEU A 28 5.57 3.39 -9.74
C LEU A 28 5.95 2.31 -10.77
N ASP A 29 6.96 2.59 -11.60
CA ASP A 29 7.47 1.62 -12.56
C ASP A 29 8.06 0.39 -11.86
N GLU A 30 8.79 0.56 -10.75
CA GLU A 30 9.31 -0.56 -9.96
C GLU A 30 8.17 -1.45 -9.41
N ILE A 31 7.08 -0.85 -8.93
CA ILE A 31 5.90 -1.59 -8.47
C ILE A 31 5.27 -2.38 -9.62
N VAL A 32 5.08 -1.75 -10.78
CA VAL A 32 4.51 -2.42 -11.97
C VAL A 32 5.39 -3.57 -12.42
N ASP A 33 6.71 -3.36 -12.52
CA ASP A 33 7.64 -4.40 -12.96
C ASP A 33 7.68 -5.57 -11.96
N LEU A 34 7.62 -5.29 -10.65
CA LEU A 34 7.50 -6.35 -9.62
C LEU A 34 6.20 -7.17 -9.77
N MET A 35 5.07 -6.51 -10.06
CA MET A 35 3.81 -7.21 -10.32
C MET A 35 3.91 -8.09 -11.57
N VAL A 36 4.50 -7.58 -12.66
CA VAL A 36 4.73 -8.34 -13.90
C VAL A 36 5.64 -9.55 -13.65
N GLU A 37 6.79 -9.36 -12.98
CA GLU A 37 7.71 -10.43 -12.58
C GLU A 37 6.98 -11.54 -11.82
N THR A 38 6.13 -11.14 -10.87
CA THR A 38 5.40 -12.09 -10.02
C THR A 38 4.30 -12.84 -10.78
N LEU A 39 3.53 -12.15 -11.62
CA LEU A 39 2.48 -12.77 -12.45
C LEU A 39 3.05 -13.73 -13.51
N CYS A 40 4.22 -13.41 -14.05
CA CYS A 40 4.95 -14.24 -15.02
C CYS A 40 5.73 -15.40 -14.39
N SER A 41 5.88 -15.43 -13.05
CA SER A 41 6.67 -16.46 -12.36
C SER A 41 6.20 -17.87 -12.70
N LYS A 42 7.14 -18.79 -12.97
CA LYS A 42 6.88 -20.22 -13.18
C LYS A 42 7.03 -21.06 -11.91
N ARG A 43 7.28 -20.42 -10.76
CA ARG A 43 7.41 -21.13 -9.48
C ARG A 43 6.06 -21.65 -9.01
N ASP A 44 6.07 -22.78 -8.31
CA ASP A 44 4.87 -23.34 -7.68
C ASP A 44 4.48 -22.60 -6.40
N TYR A 45 5.48 -22.06 -5.68
CA TYR A 45 5.31 -21.32 -4.44
C TYR A 45 6.09 -20.00 -4.45
N ILE A 46 5.57 -19.02 -3.72
CA ILE A 46 6.18 -17.71 -3.53
C ILE A 46 6.12 -17.35 -2.05
N THR A 47 7.26 -17.01 -1.47
CA THR A 47 7.35 -16.55 -0.09
C THR A 47 6.87 -15.10 0.02
N VAL A 48 5.90 -14.86 0.89
CA VAL A 48 5.37 -13.53 1.22
C VAL A 48 5.32 -13.38 2.74
N ALA A 49 5.86 -12.28 3.29
CA ALA A 49 5.97 -12.05 4.74
C ALA A 49 6.68 -13.17 5.56
N GLY A 50 7.39 -14.09 4.91
CA GLY A 50 8.05 -15.23 5.55
C GLY A 50 7.32 -16.56 5.40
N ASP A 51 6.07 -16.55 4.93
CA ASP A 51 5.28 -17.75 4.66
C ASP A 51 5.28 -18.10 3.17
N ASP A 52 5.25 -19.40 2.85
CA ASP A 52 5.15 -19.88 1.48
C ASP A 52 3.69 -20.07 1.06
N TYR A 53 3.28 -19.38 0.00
CA TYR A 53 1.96 -19.49 -0.58
C TYR A 53 2.03 -20.12 -1.98
N PRO A 54 0.99 -20.88 -2.40
CA PRO A 54 0.86 -21.29 -3.79
C PRO A 54 0.95 -20.06 -4.70
N ALA A 55 1.77 -20.13 -5.74
CA ALA A 55 1.95 -19.01 -6.66
C ALA A 55 0.62 -18.59 -7.31
N SER A 56 -0.30 -19.52 -7.54
CA SER A 56 -1.66 -19.25 -8.03
C SER A 56 -2.40 -18.26 -7.13
N LEU A 57 -2.36 -18.45 -5.81
CA LEU A 57 -3.00 -17.56 -4.84
C LEU A 57 -2.37 -16.17 -4.83
N VAL A 58 -1.03 -16.11 -4.85
CA VAL A 58 -0.31 -14.83 -4.89
C VAL A 58 -0.67 -14.05 -6.16
N LYS A 59 -0.71 -14.72 -7.31
CA LYS A 59 -1.11 -14.13 -8.58
C LYS A 59 -2.56 -13.67 -8.59
N GLU A 60 -3.48 -14.48 -8.04
CA GLU A 60 -4.89 -14.11 -7.92
C GLU A 60 -5.05 -12.81 -7.12
N ARG A 61 -4.35 -12.67 -5.99
CA ARG A 61 -4.40 -11.44 -5.18
C ARG A 61 -3.82 -10.24 -5.92
N LEU A 62 -2.67 -10.40 -6.56
CA LEU A 62 -2.06 -9.33 -7.37
C LEU A 62 -2.96 -8.90 -8.54
N GLN A 63 -3.77 -9.80 -9.09
CA GLN A 63 -4.71 -9.46 -10.14
C GLN A 63 -5.85 -8.54 -9.66
N ARG A 64 -6.19 -8.56 -8.37
CA ARG A 64 -7.21 -7.70 -7.75
C ARG A 64 -6.73 -6.27 -7.44
N ILE A 65 -5.44 -5.99 -7.64
CA ILE A 65 -4.87 -4.66 -7.41
C ILE A 65 -5.40 -3.67 -8.46
N ASP A 66 -5.81 -2.52 -7.95
CA ASP A 66 -6.28 -1.34 -8.68
C ASP A 66 -5.58 -0.07 -8.15
N SER A 67 -6.01 1.11 -8.61
CA SER A 67 -5.40 2.40 -8.25
C SER A 67 -5.45 2.68 -6.74
N THR A 68 -6.55 2.34 -6.07
CA THR A 68 -6.72 2.55 -4.61
C THR A 68 -5.67 1.77 -3.82
N HIS A 69 -5.39 0.53 -4.22
CA HIS A 69 -4.37 -0.29 -3.58
C HIS A 69 -2.96 0.28 -3.78
N ILE A 70 -2.68 0.86 -4.95
CA ILE A 70 -1.39 1.50 -5.23
C ILE A 70 -1.20 2.76 -4.37
N GLU A 71 -2.24 3.58 -4.21
CA GLU A 71 -2.19 4.73 -3.29
C GLU A 71 -1.87 4.30 -1.86
N TYR A 72 -2.56 3.26 -1.37
CA TYR A 72 -2.26 2.66 -0.07
C TYR A 72 -0.80 2.17 0.05
N VAL A 73 -0.24 1.55 -1.00
CA VAL A 73 1.17 1.13 -1.02
C VAL A 73 2.12 2.32 -0.90
N PHE A 74 1.85 3.43 -1.60
CA PHE A 74 2.63 4.66 -1.47
C PHE A 74 2.54 5.24 -0.07
N GLU A 75 1.35 5.34 0.52
CA GLU A 75 1.20 5.79 1.89
C GLU A 75 1.98 4.90 2.88
N CYS A 76 1.96 3.59 2.68
CA CYS A 76 2.73 2.65 3.51
C CYS A 76 4.24 2.86 3.36
N LEU A 77 4.73 3.22 2.19
CA LEU A 77 6.16 3.53 1.98
C LEU A 77 6.53 4.84 2.67
N ASP A 78 5.72 5.87 2.51
CA ASP A 78 6.01 7.21 3.00
C ASP A 78 5.88 7.30 4.53
N LYS A 79 4.99 6.51 5.14
CA LYS A 79 4.84 6.40 6.60
C LYS A 79 5.81 5.42 7.25
N ASN A 80 6.57 4.64 6.47
CA ASN A 80 7.51 3.68 7.04
C ASN A 80 8.70 4.42 7.66
N THR A 81 8.83 4.34 8.98
CA THR A 81 9.93 4.99 9.73
C THR A 81 11.13 4.05 9.95
N THR A 82 11.07 2.82 9.44
CA THR A 82 12.11 1.81 9.61
C THR A 82 12.89 1.58 8.33
N PHE A 83 14.19 1.28 8.46
CA PHE A 83 15.03 0.99 7.30
C PHE A 83 14.62 -0.32 6.62
N ILE A 84 14.18 -0.24 5.36
CA ILE A 84 13.79 -1.40 4.57
C ILE A 84 15.05 -2.04 3.95
N ARG A 85 15.49 -3.17 4.50
CA ARG A 85 16.67 -3.91 4.00
C ARG A 85 16.44 -4.56 2.63
N ASN A 86 15.20 -4.92 2.31
CA ASN A 86 14.84 -5.56 1.05
C ASN A 86 13.52 -4.96 0.53
N ILE A 87 13.64 -3.96 -0.34
CA ILE A 87 12.49 -3.19 -0.83
C ILE A 87 11.52 -4.05 -1.64
N LYS A 88 12.00 -4.96 -2.50
CA LYS A 88 11.15 -5.85 -3.29
C LYS A 88 10.28 -6.76 -2.41
N LYS A 89 10.85 -7.37 -1.38
CA LYS A 89 10.08 -8.23 -0.44
C LYS A 89 9.04 -7.42 0.34
N TYR A 90 9.38 -6.21 0.75
CA TYR A 90 8.44 -5.30 1.41
C TYR A 90 7.27 -4.98 0.47
N LEU A 91 7.56 -4.49 -0.75
CA LEU A 91 6.54 -4.15 -1.74
C LEU A 91 5.63 -5.32 -2.07
N LEU A 92 6.18 -6.51 -2.32
CA LEU A 92 5.38 -7.70 -2.61
C LEU A 92 4.47 -8.05 -1.43
N THR A 93 4.97 -7.93 -0.20
CA THR A 93 4.17 -8.17 1.02
C THR A 93 3.04 -7.15 1.14
N THR A 94 3.32 -5.87 0.92
CA THR A 94 2.32 -4.81 0.98
C THR A 94 1.27 -4.98 -0.11
N LEU A 95 1.67 -5.24 -1.36
CA LEU A 95 0.77 -5.49 -2.49
C LEU A 95 -0.11 -6.71 -2.24
N PHE A 96 0.45 -7.82 -1.77
CA PHE A 96 -0.30 -9.04 -1.51
C PHE A 96 -1.35 -8.87 -0.40
N ASN A 97 -1.06 -8.03 0.59
CA ASN A 97 -1.97 -7.77 1.72
C ASN A 97 -2.94 -6.62 1.47
N ALA A 98 -2.65 -5.71 0.53
CA ALA A 98 -3.43 -4.49 0.31
C ALA A 98 -4.95 -4.73 0.19
N PRO A 99 -5.44 -5.70 -0.62
CA PRO A 99 -6.88 -5.94 -0.73
C PRO A 99 -7.57 -6.39 0.56
N SER A 100 -6.81 -6.91 1.53
CA SER A 100 -7.34 -7.35 2.82
C SER A 100 -7.17 -6.33 3.95
N THR A 101 -6.26 -5.36 3.80
CA THR A 101 -5.89 -4.45 4.89
C THR A 101 -6.30 -3.00 4.65
N ILE A 102 -6.56 -2.60 3.40
CA ILE A 102 -6.83 -1.21 3.03
C ILE A 102 -8.03 -0.60 3.78
N ASP A 103 -9.14 -1.35 3.89
CA ASP A 103 -10.34 -0.89 4.60
C ASP A 103 -10.08 -0.63 6.09
N SER A 104 -9.34 -1.55 6.72
CA SER A 104 -8.97 -1.44 8.13
C SER A 104 -8.03 -0.27 8.37
N TYR A 105 -7.10 -0.04 7.43
CA TYR A 105 -6.16 1.07 7.47
C TYR A 105 -6.88 2.43 7.38
N TYR A 106 -7.73 2.65 6.38
CA TYR A 106 -8.46 3.92 6.26
C TYR A 106 -9.46 4.13 7.41
N THR A 107 -10.10 3.07 7.91
CA THR A 107 -10.93 3.15 9.12
C THR A 107 -10.12 3.60 10.33
N ALA A 108 -8.89 3.10 10.50
CA ALA A 108 -8.00 3.50 11.59
C ALA A 108 -7.52 4.94 11.45
N LEU A 109 -7.19 5.39 10.24
CA LEU A 109 -6.79 6.77 9.95
C LEU A 109 -7.90 7.77 10.29
N VAL A 110 -9.13 7.53 9.82
CA VAL A 110 -10.27 8.40 10.13
C VAL A 110 -10.52 8.49 11.64
N LYS A 111 -10.43 7.37 12.35
CA LYS A 111 -10.53 7.37 13.82
C LYS A 111 -9.41 8.20 14.46
N HIS A 112 -8.16 8.02 14.02
CA HIS A 112 -7.04 8.78 14.55
C HIS A 112 -7.23 10.29 14.39
N ASP A 113 -7.68 10.75 13.22
CA ASP A 113 -7.87 12.17 12.96
C ASP A 113 -9.04 12.76 13.76
N LEU A 114 -10.13 12.00 13.93
CA LEU A 114 -11.28 12.42 14.75
C LEU A 114 -10.93 12.51 16.25
N TYR A 115 -10.17 11.55 16.79
CA TYR A 115 -9.78 11.55 18.19
C TYR A 115 -8.59 12.49 18.49
N GLY A 116 -7.63 12.61 17.57
CA GLY A 116 -6.48 13.50 17.69
C GLY A 116 -6.85 14.99 17.58
N ALA A 117 -7.83 15.35 16.74
CA ALA A 117 -8.35 16.71 16.70
C ALA A 117 -9.18 17.05 17.95
N GLY A 118 -9.93 16.07 18.48
CA GLY A 118 -10.75 16.24 19.69
C GLY A 118 -9.91 16.45 20.96
N SER A 119 -8.78 15.75 21.11
CA SER A 119 -7.93 15.88 22.31
C SER A 119 -7.29 17.26 22.45
N HIS A 120 -6.87 17.89 21.35
CA HIS A 120 -6.29 19.24 21.40
C HIS A 120 -7.32 20.31 21.76
N PHE A 121 -8.59 20.16 21.34
CA PHE A 121 -9.66 21.07 21.76
C PHE A 121 -9.90 21.05 23.28
N TYR A 122 -9.84 19.88 23.93
CA TYR A 122 -10.03 19.77 25.38
C TYR A 122 -8.79 20.18 26.19
N GLU A 123 -7.57 19.95 25.68
CA GLU A 123 -6.34 20.45 26.30
C GLU A 123 -6.25 21.99 26.26
N ASP A 124 -6.63 22.61 25.14
CA ASP A 124 -6.67 24.08 25.01
C ASP A 124 -7.71 24.69 25.96
N LEU A 125 -8.90 24.10 26.10
CA LEU A 125 -9.90 24.53 27.09
C LEU A 125 -9.44 24.33 28.53
N GLY A 126 -8.73 23.22 28.84
CA GLY A 126 -8.17 22.97 30.17
C GLY A 126 -7.12 24.00 30.60
N SER A 127 -6.43 24.62 29.63
CA SER A 127 -5.48 25.72 29.87
C SER A 127 -6.17 27.07 30.16
N LEU A 128 -7.38 27.26 29.63
CA LEU A 128 -8.20 28.47 29.79
C LEU A 128 -9.04 28.48 31.08
N ILE A 129 -9.25 27.33 31.71
CA ILE A 129 -10.00 27.17 32.98
C ILE A 129 -9.02 26.93 34.15
N LYS A 130 -7.95 27.72 34.25
CA LYS A 130 -7.22 27.84 35.51
C LYS A 130 -7.78 29.03 36.29
N PRO A 131 -8.52 28.83 37.40
CA PRO A 131 -8.87 29.95 38.28
C PRO A 131 -7.57 30.51 38.87
N GLY A 132 -7.32 31.79 38.62
CA GLY A 132 -6.17 32.51 39.16
C GLY A 132 -6.10 32.37 40.68
N LYS A 133 -4.93 32.00 41.18
CA LYS A 133 -4.52 32.29 42.55
C LYS A 133 -4.04 33.73 42.64
#